data_AF-A0A838FN31-F1
#
_entry.id   AF-A0A838FN31-F1
#
_cell.length_a   1.000
_cell.length_b   1.000
_cell.length_c   1.000
_cell.angle_alpha   90.00
_cell.angle_beta   90.00
_cell.angle_gamma   90.00
#
_symmetry.space_group_name_H-M   'P 1'
#
loop_
_entity.id
_entity.type
_entity.pdbx_description
1 polymer ?
#
loop_
_entity_poly.entity_id
_entity_poly.type
_entity_poly.pdbx_seq_one_letter_code
_entity_poly.pdbx_strand_id
1 'polypeptide(L)'
;MKTTFDLPEALLREAKAVAARQGRPLRDFVAEAMTEKLTATQSSNRPWMKHFGALSKLRKETRRIEKVIEAEFETVDLEQWN
;
A
#
# COMPACT_ATOMS: atom_id res chain seq x y z
N MET A 1 -2.38 21.84 -18.31
CA MET A 1 -3.78 22.05 -18.75
C MET A 1 -4.50 22.92 -17.73
N LYS A 2 -5.37 23.84 -18.17
CA LYS A 2 -6.18 24.67 -17.27
C LYS A 2 -7.50 23.96 -17.03
N THR A 3 -7.90 23.85 -15.77
CA THR A 3 -9.16 23.21 -15.38
C THR A 3 -9.87 24.09 -14.36
N THR A 4 -11.18 24.21 -14.49
CA THR A 4 -12.04 25.01 -13.62
C THR A 4 -13.05 24.09 -12.97
N PHE A 5 -13.22 24.20 -11.66
CA PHE A 5 -14.19 23.44 -10.87
C PHE A 5 -14.82 24.36 -9.84
N ASP A 6 -16.10 24.15 -9.54
CA ASP A 6 -16.78 24.85 -8.46
C ASP A 6 -16.42 24.21 -7.11
N LEU A 7 -16.03 25.05 -6.15
CA LEU A 7 -15.67 24.63 -4.80
C LEU A 7 -16.41 25.50 -3.78
N PRO A 8 -16.84 24.94 -2.63
CA PRO A 8 -17.36 25.75 -1.54
C PRO A 8 -16.33 26.79 -1.10
N GLU A 9 -16.76 28.05 -0.94
CA GLU A 9 -15.86 29.16 -0.58
C GLU A 9 -15.12 28.90 0.74
N ALA A 10 -15.80 28.30 1.72
CA ALA A 10 -15.19 27.92 2.99
C ALA A 10 -14.00 26.96 2.81
N LEU A 11 -14.15 25.97 1.94
CA LEU A 11 -13.11 24.98 1.63
C LEU A 11 -11.95 25.63 0.86
N LEU A 12 -12.25 26.49 -0.11
CA LEU A 12 -11.23 27.22 -0.86
C LEU A 12 -10.40 28.12 0.07
N ARG A 13 -11.04 28.80 1.01
CA ARG A 13 -10.38 29.67 2.00
C ARG A 13 -9.43 28.86 2.89
N GLU A 14 -9.88 27.71 3.38
CA GLU A 14 -9.05 26.83 4.21
C GLU A 14 -7.84 26.29 3.42
N ALA A 15 -8.06 25.80 2.20
CA ALA A 15 -6.98 25.32 1.35
C ALA A 15 -5.93 26.40 1.07
N LYS A 16 -6.35 27.65 0.82
CA LYS A 16 -5.43 28.80 0.67
C LYS A 16 -4.61 29.05 1.94
N ALA A 17 -5.24 29.02 3.11
CA ALA A 17 -4.56 29.23 4.39
C ALA A 17 -3.51 28.13 4.65
N VAL A 18 -3.83 26.87 4.36
CA VAL A 18 -2.90 25.75 4.50
C VAL A 18 -1.74 25.86 3.52
N ALA A 19 -2.02 26.14 2.24
CA ALA A 19 -0.99 26.31 1.22
C ALA A 19 -0.02 27.46 1.57
N ALA A 20 -0.55 28.59 2.06
CA ALA A 20 0.26 29.72 2.52
C ALA A 20 1.14 29.36 3.73
N ARG A 21 0.60 28.63 4.72
CA ARG A 21 1.38 28.13 5.86
C ARG A 21 2.51 27.19 5.45
N GLN A 22 2.32 26.44 4.36
CA GLN A 22 3.32 25.54 3.79
C GLN A 22 4.27 26.23 2.80
N GLY A 23 4.10 27.53 2.56
CA GLY A 23 4.95 28.30 1.65
C GLY A 23 4.84 27.88 0.18
N ARG A 24 3.72 27.27 -0.23
CA ARG A 24 3.51 26.74 -1.59
C ARG A 24 2.26 27.29 -2.25
N PRO A 25 2.20 27.35 -3.60
CA PRO A 25 1.02 27.85 -4.28
C PRO A 25 -0.16 26.88 -4.15
N LEU A 26 -1.38 27.41 -4.12
CA LEU A 26 -2.62 26.63 -4.02
C LEU A 26 -2.72 25.53 -5.09
N ARG A 27 -2.23 25.81 -6.31
CA ARG A 27 -2.24 24.84 -7.42
C ARG A 27 -1.48 23.56 -7.08
N ASP A 28 -0.32 23.68 -6.46
CA ASP A 28 0.54 22.54 -6.13
C ASP A 28 -0.06 21.77 -4.96
N PHE A 29 -0.60 22.49 -3.95
CA PHE A 29 -1.35 21.89 -2.85
C PHE A 29 -2.53 21.03 -3.36
N VAL A 30 -3.32 21.56 -4.30
CA VAL A 30 -4.46 20.83 -4.88
C VAL A 30 -4.00 19.65 -5.72
N ALA A 31 -2.95 19.81 -6.54
CA ALA A 31 -2.42 18.74 -7.38
C ALA A 31 -1.88 17.57 -6.55
N GLU A 32 -1.18 17.85 -5.45
CA GLU A 32 -0.70 16.84 -4.51
C GLU A 32 -1.86 16.10 -3.85
N ALA A 33 -2.83 16.83 -3.29
CA ALA A 33 -3.99 16.22 -2.64
C ALA A 33 -4.78 15.29 -3.60
N MET A 34 -4.91 15.68 -4.87
CA MET A 34 -5.52 14.82 -5.89
C MET A 34 -4.68 13.57 -6.16
N THR A 35 -3.35 13.72 -6.25
CA THR A 35 -2.42 12.59 -6.46
C THR A 35 -2.49 11.60 -5.31
N GLU A 36 -2.46 12.08 -4.06
CA GLU A 36 -2.61 11.26 -2.86
C GLU A 36 -3.94 10.51 -2.86
N LYS A 37 -5.05 11.17 -3.21
CA LYS A 37 -6.36 10.51 -3.24
C LYS A 37 -6.45 9.42 -4.31
N LEU A 38 -5.87 9.66 -5.48
CA LEU A 38 -5.84 8.70 -6.58
C LEU A 38 -4.92 7.51 -6.28
N THR A 39 -3.76 7.74 -5.67
CA THR A 39 -2.81 6.68 -5.28
C THR A 39 -3.33 5.84 -4.11
N ALA A 40 -3.94 6.46 -3.09
CA ALA A 40 -4.59 5.73 -2.00
C ALA A 40 -5.68 4.78 -2.54
N THR A 41 -6.45 5.22 -3.54
CA THR A 41 -7.45 4.39 -4.20
C THR A 41 -6.82 3.19 -4.93
N GLN A 42 -5.65 3.38 -5.58
CA GLN A 42 -4.90 2.29 -6.20
C GLN A 42 -4.30 1.29 -5.18
N SER A 43 -3.95 1.76 -3.98
CA SER A 43 -3.38 0.92 -2.90
C SER A 43 -4.38 -0.04 -2.25
N SER A 44 -5.68 0.10 -2.55
CA SER A 44 -6.71 -0.89 -2.16
C SER A 44 -6.52 -2.25 -2.85
N ASN A 45 -5.73 -2.28 -3.93
CA ASN A 45 -5.26 -3.52 -4.48
C ASN A 45 -4.25 -4.09 -3.48
N ARG A 46 -4.52 -5.26 -2.87
CA ARG A 46 -3.56 -5.97 -2.03
C ARG A 46 -2.61 -6.73 -2.97
N PRO A 47 -1.47 -6.16 -3.42
CA PRO A 47 -0.64 -6.81 -4.45
C PRO A 47 -0.10 -8.16 -3.99
N TRP A 48 0.13 -8.33 -2.69
CA TRP A 48 0.51 -9.61 -2.08
C TRP A 48 -0.62 -10.66 -2.13
N MET A 49 -1.88 -10.25 -2.35
CA MET A 49 -3.00 -11.16 -2.60
C MET A 49 -3.22 -11.48 -4.09
N LYS A 50 -2.46 -10.87 -5.02
CA LYS A 50 -2.65 -11.04 -6.48
C LYS A 50 -2.67 -12.51 -6.92
N HIS A 51 -1.92 -13.37 -6.23
CA HIS A 51 -1.85 -14.80 -6.50
C HIS A 51 -2.34 -15.67 -5.33
N PHE A 52 -3.02 -15.06 -4.34
CA PHE A 52 -3.51 -15.79 -3.18
C PHE A 52 -4.48 -16.89 -3.61
N GLY A 53 -4.20 -18.13 -3.22
CA GLY A 53 -5.00 -19.31 -3.59
C GLY A 53 -4.75 -19.88 -5.00
N ALA A 54 -3.92 -19.25 -5.84
CA ALA A 54 -3.63 -19.74 -7.19
C ALA A 54 -2.99 -21.14 -7.21
N LEU A 55 -2.31 -21.52 -6.13
CA LEU A 55 -1.69 -22.83 -5.95
C LEU A 55 -2.53 -23.80 -5.10
N SER A 56 -3.82 -23.50 -4.86
CA SER A 56 -4.70 -24.37 -4.06
C SER A 56 -4.83 -25.80 -4.59
N LYS A 57 -4.63 -26.02 -5.90
CA LYS A 57 -4.59 -27.35 -6.52
C LYS A 57 -3.34 -28.17 -6.17
N LEU A 58 -2.26 -27.53 -5.71
CA LEU A 58 -0.98 -28.17 -5.38
C LEU A 58 -0.89 -28.60 -3.90
N ARG A 59 -2.01 -28.62 -3.16
CA ARG A 59 -2.04 -28.99 -1.73
C ARG A 59 -1.30 -30.28 -1.38
N LYS A 60 -1.26 -31.27 -2.28
CA LYS A 60 -0.51 -32.52 -2.05
C LYS A 60 1.01 -32.29 -2.11
N GLU A 61 1.47 -31.51 -3.09
CA GLU A 61 2.89 -31.20 -3.25
C GLU A 61 3.37 -30.23 -2.17
N THR A 62 2.58 -29.22 -1.82
CA THR A 62 2.87 -28.33 -0.68
C THR A 62 3.11 -29.13 0.60
N ARG A 63 2.24 -30.12 0.88
CA ARG A 63 2.37 -30.97 2.08
C ARG A 63 3.58 -31.90 2.03
N ARG A 64 4.04 -32.28 0.83
CA ARG A 64 5.27 -33.06 0.66
C ARG A 64 6.50 -32.21 0.99
N ILE A 65 6.53 -30.98 0.51
CA ILE A 65 7.60 -30.01 0.79
C ILE A 65 7.61 -29.64 2.27
N GLU A 66 6.46 -29.36 2.88
CA GLU A 66 6.34 -29.05 4.31
C GLU A 66 6.94 -30.16 5.18
N LYS A 67 6.68 -31.44 4.88
CA LYS A 67 7.27 -32.57 5.61
C LYS A 67 8.80 -32.62 5.51
N VAL A 68 9.36 -32.24 4.36
CA VAL A 68 10.82 -32.18 4.20
C VAL A 68 11.38 -31.01 5.02
N ILE A 69 10.72 -29.86 4.99
CA ILE A 69 11.13 -28.70 5.79
C ILE A 69 11.08 -29.05 7.28
N GLU A 70 10.00 -29.67 7.74
CA GLU A 70 9.83 -30.12 9.13
C GLU A 70 10.95 -31.08 9.55
N ALA A 71 11.21 -32.11 8.74
CA ALA A 71 12.27 -33.08 9.04
C ALA A 71 13.68 -32.47 9.11
N GLU A 72 13.96 -31.45 8.28
CA GLU A 72 15.29 -30.85 8.17
C GLU A 72 15.49 -29.64 9.11
N PHE A 73 14.43 -28.90 9.44
CA PHE A 73 14.53 -27.57 10.06
C PHE A 73 13.69 -27.37 11.33
N GLU A 74 12.81 -28.29 11.75
CA GLU A 74 12.09 -28.11 13.02
C GLU A 74 12.90 -28.49 14.27
N THR A 75 14.02 -29.19 14.12
CA THR A 75 14.98 -29.38 15.21
C THR A 75 15.84 -28.13 15.38
N VAL A 76 15.61 -27.41 16.47
CA VAL A 76 16.50 -26.33 16.91
C VAL A 76 17.76 -26.95 17.50
N ASP A 77 18.89 -26.81 16.81
CA ASP A 77 20.20 -27.15 17.35
C ASP A 77 20.60 -26.09 18.39
N LEU A 78 20.42 -26.44 19.67
CA LEU A 78 20.73 -25.56 20.79
C LEU A 78 22.23 -25.27 20.95
N GLU A 79 23.11 -26.10 20.36
CA GLU A 79 24.57 -25.86 20.36
C GLU A 79 24.98 -24.81 19.31
N GLN A 80 24.22 -24.66 18.22
CA GLN A 80 24.44 -23.61 17.20
C GLN A 80 23.76 -22.27 17.51
N TRP A 81 22.93 -22.22 18.55
CA TRP A 81 22.23 -21.00 18.98
C TRP A 81 23.04 -20.14 19.97
N ASN A 82 24.24 -20.59 20.37
CA ASN A 82 25.12 -19.94 21.35
C ASN A 82 26.37 -19.34 20.68
#